data_AF-A0A2J8P7L6-F1
#
_entry.id   AF-A0A2J8P7L6-F1
#
_cell.length_a   1.000
_cell.length_b   1.000
_cell.length_c   1.000
_cell.angle_alpha   90.00
_cell.angle_beta   90.00
_cell.angle_gamma   90.00
#
_symmetry.space_group_name_H-M   'P 1'
#
loop_
_entity.id
_entity.type
_entity.pdbx_description
1 polymer ?
#
loop_
_entity_poly.entity_id
_entity_poly.type
_entity_poly.pdbx_seq_one_letter_code
_entity_poly.pdbx_strand_id
1 'polypeptide(L)'
;FLKKYCNPKKIQGLELQQIKTYGRQILEVLKFLHDKGFPYGHLHASNVMLDGDTCRLLDLENSLLGLPSFYRSYFSQFRKINTLESVDVHCFGHLLYEMTYGRPPDSVPVDSFPPAPSMAVVAVLESTLSCEACKNGMPTISRLLQMPLFSDVLLTTSEKPQFKIPTKLKEALRIAKECIEKRLIEEQKQIHQHRRLTRAQSHHGSEEERKKRKILARKKSKRSALENSEEHSAKYSNSNNSGISALPPPPPPPPPPPPAAPLPPASTEAPAQLSSQAVNGMSRGALLSSIQNFQKGTLRKAKTCDHSAPKIG
;
A
#
# COMPACT_ATOMS: atom_id res chain seq x y z
N PHE A 1 -18.57 24.27 -11.03
CA PHE A 1 -19.01 23.96 -12.41
C PHE A 1 -20.29 23.12 -12.44
N LEU A 2 -20.35 21.93 -11.81
CA LEU A 2 -21.57 21.09 -11.78
C LEU A 2 -22.84 21.81 -11.28
N LYS A 3 -22.80 22.55 -10.17
CA LYS A 3 -23.98 23.33 -9.69
C LYS A 3 -24.57 24.33 -10.69
N LYS A 4 -23.81 24.78 -11.70
CA LYS A 4 -24.27 25.75 -12.71
C LYS A 4 -24.89 25.07 -13.95
N TYR A 5 -24.50 23.82 -14.25
CA TYR A 5 -24.87 23.14 -15.50
C TYR A 5 -25.60 21.80 -15.29
N CYS A 6 -25.55 21.23 -14.08
CA CYS A 6 -26.24 20.00 -13.68
C CYS A 6 -26.74 20.16 -12.24
N ASN A 7 -28.04 20.42 -12.08
CA ASN A 7 -28.73 20.37 -10.80
C ASN A 7 -29.84 19.30 -10.90
N PRO A 8 -29.47 18.00 -10.92
CA PRO A 8 -30.45 16.95 -11.09
C PRO A 8 -31.44 16.99 -9.92
N LYS A 9 -32.74 17.05 -10.24
CA LYS A 9 -33.82 17.09 -9.24
C LYS A 9 -33.86 15.82 -8.36
N LYS A 10 -33.25 14.74 -8.84
CA LYS A 10 -33.08 13.46 -8.13
C LYS A 10 -31.68 12.92 -8.42
N ILE A 11 -30.99 12.49 -7.39
CA ILE A 11 -29.74 11.72 -7.50
C ILE A 11 -30.16 10.26 -7.42
N GLN A 12 -30.02 9.52 -8.52
CA GLN A 12 -30.34 8.10 -8.60
C GLN A 12 -29.32 7.38 -9.48
N GLY A 13 -29.14 6.08 -9.23
CA GLY A 13 -28.39 5.20 -10.12
C GLY A 13 -29.09 4.98 -11.47
N LEU A 14 -28.35 4.38 -12.39
CA LEU A 14 -28.83 3.97 -13.71
C LEU A 14 -29.69 2.71 -13.60
N GLU A 15 -30.49 2.46 -14.63
CA GLU A 15 -31.24 1.20 -14.73
C GLU A 15 -30.27 0.01 -14.92
N LEU A 16 -30.67 -1.19 -14.46
CA LEU A 16 -29.86 -2.39 -14.56
C LEU A 16 -29.35 -2.65 -16.00
N GLN A 17 -30.21 -2.48 -17.02
CA GLN A 17 -29.79 -2.69 -18.41
C GLN A 17 -28.73 -1.68 -18.86
N GLN A 18 -28.82 -0.43 -18.42
CA GLN A 18 -27.80 0.58 -18.68
C GLN A 18 -26.48 0.24 -17.98
N ILE A 19 -26.54 -0.18 -16.71
CA ILE A 19 -25.36 -0.64 -15.95
C ILE A 19 -24.65 -1.79 -16.69
N LYS A 20 -25.42 -2.79 -17.15
CA LYS A 20 -24.89 -3.94 -17.90
C LYS A 20 -24.26 -3.50 -19.22
N THR A 21 -24.98 -2.72 -20.02
CA THR A 21 -24.54 -2.26 -21.34
C THR A 21 -23.31 -1.36 -21.25
N TYR A 22 -23.36 -0.30 -20.45
CA TYR A 22 -22.26 0.65 -20.31
C TYR A 22 -21.04 0.01 -19.65
N GLY A 23 -21.25 -0.79 -18.59
CA GLY A 23 -20.18 -1.54 -17.95
C GLY A 23 -19.48 -2.50 -18.92
N ARG A 24 -20.24 -3.24 -19.75
CA ARG A 24 -19.67 -4.12 -20.78
C ARG A 24 -18.85 -3.32 -21.80
N GLN A 25 -19.39 -2.23 -22.34
CA GLN A 25 -18.67 -1.41 -23.33
C GLN A 25 -17.36 -0.84 -22.78
N ILE A 26 -17.37 -0.30 -21.56
CA ILE A 26 -16.17 0.22 -20.90
C ILE A 26 -15.12 -0.89 -20.73
N LEU A 27 -15.53 -2.07 -20.24
CA LEU A 27 -14.62 -3.20 -20.06
C LEU A 27 -14.02 -3.70 -21.38
N GLU A 28 -14.77 -3.70 -22.48
CA GLU A 28 -14.24 -4.08 -23.80
C GLU A 28 -13.18 -3.08 -24.29
N VAL A 29 -13.39 -1.77 -24.08
CA VAL A 29 -12.36 -0.77 -24.40
C VAL A 29 -11.11 -0.96 -23.54
N LEU A 30 -11.27 -1.17 -22.22
CA LEU A 30 -10.14 -1.45 -21.34
C LEU A 30 -9.38 -2.71 -21.76
N LYS A 31 -10.10 -3.79 -22.07
CA LYS A 31 -9.51 -5.04 -22.56
C LYS A 31 -8.70 -4.79 -23.82
N PHE A 32 -9.27 -4.05 -24.77
CA PHE A 32 -8.59 -3.69 -26.00
C PHE A 32 -7.29 -2.92 -25.75
N LEU A 33 -7.31 -1.92 -24.86
CA LEU A 33 -6.11 -1.15 -24.50
C LEU A 33 -5.05 -2.03 -23.83
N HIS A 34 -5.47 -2.90 -22.90
CA HIS A 34 -4.59 -3.87 -22.22
C HIS A 34 -3.94 -4.83 -23.22
N ASP A 35 -4.72 -5.41 -24.14
CA ASP A 35 -4.20 -6.31 -25.18
C ASP A 35 -3.21 -5.61 -26.12
N LYS A 36 -3.35 -4.30 -26.32
CA LYS A 36 -2.44 -3.46 -27.11
C LYS A 36 -1.23 -2.96 -26.31
N GLY A 37 -1.22 -3.15 -24.99
CA GLY A 37 -0.20 -2.62 -24.09
C GLY A 37 -0.25 -1.09 -23.96
N PHE A 38 -1.40 -0.48 -24.21
CA PHE A 38 -1.58 0.97 -24.07
C PHE A 38 -1.94 1.32 -22.62
N PRO A 39 -1.18 2.20 -21.94
CA PRO A 39 -1.43 2.56 -20.55
C PRO A 39 -2.61 3.53 -20.42
N TYR A 40 -3.73 3.14 -19.79
CA TYR A 40 -4.84 4.06 -19.50
C TYR A 40 -4.79 4.63 -18.09
N GLY A 41 -5.23 3.94 -17.04
CA GLY A 41 -5.08 4.37 -15.64
C GLY A 41 -5.87 5.62 -15.23
N HIS A 42 -6.74 6.14 -16.10
CA HIS A 42 -7.49 7.39 -15.91
C HIS A 42 -9.02 7.19 -16.00
N LEU A 43 -9.50 5.98 -15.74
CA LEU A 43 -10.94 5.73 -15.75
C LEU A 43 -11.63 6.45 -14.58
N HIS A 44 -12.63 7.28 -14.89
CA HIS A 44 -13.63 7.82 -13.97
C HIS A 44 -14.81 8.37 -14.78
N ALA A 45 -15.91 8.72 -14.10
CA ALA A 45 -17.14 9.15 -14.76
C ALA A 45 -16.96 10.33 -15.73
N SER A 46 -16.05 11.27 -15.42
CA SER A 46 -15.79 12.44 -16.29
C SER A 46 -14.99 12.12 -17.56
N ASN A 47 -14.36 10.94 -17.62
CA ASN A 47 -13.65 10.45 -18.82
C ASN A 47 -14.48 9.42 -19.59
N VAL A 48 -15.78 9.37 -19.32
CA VAL A 48 -16.75 8.57 -20.06
C VAL A 48 -17.77 9.51 -20.67
N MET A 49 -17.82 9.54 -22.00
CA MET A 49 -18.85 10.24 -22.74
C MET A 49 -19.96 9.27 -23.12
N LEU A 50 -21.21 9.71 -22.95
CA LEU A 50 -22.38 8.99 -23.43
C LEU A 50 -22.89 9.63 -24.72
N ASP A 51 -23.06 8.81 -25.74
CA ASP A 51 -23.63 9.17 -27.04
C ASP A 51 -24.75 8.16 -27.34
N GLY A 52 -25.98 8.52 -26.92
CA GLY A 52 -27.09 7.57 -26.83
C GLY A 52 -26.75 6.41 -25.89
N ASP A 53 -26.81 5.18 -26.41
CA ASP A 53 -26.45 3.96 -25.68
C ASP A 53 -24.99 3.54 -25.84
N THR A 54 -24.14 4.43 -26.36
CA THR A 54 -22.70 4.16 -26.57
C THR A 54 -21.83 4.92 -25.57
N CYS A 55 -20.96 4.20 -24.87
CA CYS A 55 -19.89 4.75 -24.04
C CYS A 55 -18.62 4.93 -24.85
N ARG A 56 -18.00 6.10 -24.72
CA ARG A 56 -16.66 6.39 -25.28
C ARG A 56 -15.73 6.80 -24.15
N LEU A 57 -14.58 6.14 -24.06
CA LEU A 57 -13.51 6.58 -23.15
C LEU A 57 -12.76 7.77 -23.77
N LEU A 58 -12.53 8.78 -22.95
CA LEU A 58 -11.79 9.99 -23.32
C LEU A 58 -10.38 9.94 -22.71
N ASP A 59 -9.58 10.97 -23.01
CA ASP A 59 -8.36 11.30 -22.25
C ASP A 59 -7.33 10.15 -22.14
N LEU A 60 -7.18 9.37 -23.21
CA LEU A 60 -6.23 8.25 -23.26
C LEU A 60 -4.78 8.72 -23.07
N GLU A 61 -4.48 9.96 -23.42
CA GLU A 61 -3.16 10.58 -23.33
C GLU A 61 -2.75 10.97 -21.90
N ASN A 62 -3.69 11.07 -20.95
CA ASN A 62 -3.41 11.62 -19.62
C ASN A 62 -2.28 10.87 -18.87
N SER A 63 -2.21 9.55 -19.04
CA SER A 63 -1.17 8.71 -18.44
C SER A 63 0.21 9.05 -18.99
N LEU A 64 0.30 9.31 -20.30
CA LEU A 64 1.53 9.63 -21.02
C LEU A 64 2.00 11.05 -20.72
N LEU A 65 1.06 11.97 -20.46
CA LEU A 65 1.35 13.32 -19.99
C LEU A 65 1.74 13.37 -18.50
N GLY A 66 1.69 12.23 -17.80
CA GLY A 66 2.10 12.13 -16.41
C GLY A 66 1.13 12.78 -15.41
N LEU A 67 -0.11 13.02 -15.83
CA LEU A 67 -1.14 13.60 -14.96
C LEU A 67 -1.54 12.61 -13.84
N PRO A 68 -1.93 13.10 -12.66
CA PRO A 68 -2.39 12.23 -11.59
C PRO A 68 -3.78 11.65 -11.94
N SER A 69 -3.96 10.34 -11.72
CA SER A 69 -5.28 9.71 -11.83
C SER A 69 -6.24 10.26 -10.78
N PHE A 70 -7.52 10.43 -11.16
CA PHE A 70 -8.57 10.95 -10.27
C PHE A 70 -8.69 10.13 -8.97
N TYR A 71 -8.61 8.80 -9.07
CA TYR A 71 -8.74 7.89 -7.93
C TYR A 71 -7.41 7.58 -7.21
N ARG A 72 -6.32 8.30 -7.51
CA ARG A 72 -4.97 7.99 -7.01
C ARG A 72 -4.88 7.83 -5.50
N SER A 73 -5.54 8.69 -4.73
CA SER A 73 -5.56 8.62 -3.26
C SER A 73 -6.26 7.37 -2.72
N TYR A 74 -7.18 6.78 -3.48
CA TYR A 74 -7.92 5.59 -3.08
C TYR A 74 -7.11 4.31 -3.27
N PHE A 75 -6.28 4.22 -4.33
CA PHE A 75 -5.49 3.02 -4.60
C PHE A 75 -4.03 3.07 -4.13
N SER A 76 -3.41 4.25 -3.97
CA SER A 76 -1.98 4.36 -3.61
C SER A 76 -1.65 3.81 -2.21
N GLN A 77 -2.65 3.50 -1.40
CA GLN A 77 -2.49 2.85 -0.10
C GLN A 77 -2.44 1.31 -0.17
N PHE A 78 -2.81 0.70 -1.30
CA PHE A 78 -2.93 -0.74 -1.45
C PHE A 78 -1.81 -1.33 -2.31
N ARG A 79 -0.91 -2.10 -1.69
CA ARG A 79 0.27 -2.66 -2.37
C ARG A 79 -0.02 -3.60 -3.54
N LYS A 80 -1.23 -4.17 -3.61
CA LYS A 80 -1.64 -5.06 -4.69
C LYS A 80 -2.15 -4.31 -5.93
N ILE A 81 -2.50 -3.03 -5.78
CA ILE A 81 -2.91 -2.18 -6.90
C ILE A 81 -1.67 -1.43 -7.36
N ASN A 82 -0.82 -2.10 -8.14
CA ASN A 82 0.52 -1.62 -8.49
C ASN A 82 0.84 -1.69 -9.99
N THR A 83 -0.10 -2.19 -10.80
CA THR A 83 -0.06 -2.15 -12.26
C THR A 83 -1.14 -1.24 -12.81
N LEU A 84 -0.99 -0.74 -14.03
CA LEU A 84 -2.05 0.04 -14.66
C LEU A 84 -3.32 -0.79 -14.91
N GLU A 85 -3.18 -2.09 -15.19
CA GLU A 85 -4.34 -2.98 -15.31
C GLU A 85 -5.13 -3.07 -13.99
N SER A 86 -4.44 -3.19 -12.86
CA SER A 86 -5.11 -3.24 -11.55
C SER A 86 -5.68 -1.88 -11.15
N VAL A 87 -5.03 -0.77 -11.53
CA VAL A 87 -5.59 0.58 -11.37
C VAL A 87 -6.89 0.72 -12.17
N ASP A 88 -6.91 0.29 -13.43
CA ASP A 88 -8.12 0.35 -14.27
C ASP A 88 -9.27 -0.48 -13.68
N VAL A 89 -8.99 -1.68 -13.17
CA VAL A 89 -10.00 -2.52 -12.50
C VAL A 89 -10.54 -1.85 -11.24
N HIS A 90 -9.67 -1.24 -10.43
CA HIS A 90 -10.11 -0.51 -9.24
C HIS A 90 -10.99 0.69 -9.58
N CYS A 91 -10.57 1.47 -10.58
CA CYS A 91 -11.31 2.61 -11.07
C CYS A 91 -12.65 2.20 -11.69
N PHE A 92 -12.70 1.06 -12.37
CA PHE A 92 -13.95 0.48 -12.85
C PHE A 92 -14.90 0.15 -11.70
N GLY A 93 -14.39 -0.38 -10.58
CA GLY A 93 -15.19 -0.59 -9.37
C GLY A 93 -15.85 0.70 -8.87
N HIS A 94 -15.11 1.80 -8.79
CA HIS A 94 -15.65 3.11 -8.41
C HIS A 94 -16.72 3.58 -9.40
N LEU A 95 -16.44 3.49 -10.70
CA LEU A 95 -17.38 3.91 -11.74
C LEU A 95 -18.66 3.06 -11.73
N LEU A 96 -18.55 1.74 -11.52
CA LEU A 96 -19.70 0.86 -11.36
C LEU A 96 -20.51 1.21 -10.11
N TYR A 97 -19.85 1.58 -9.02
CA TYR A 97 -20.52 2.06 -7.80
C TYR A 97 -21.32 3.33 -8.10
N GLU A 98 -20.70 4.31 -8.78
CA GLU A 98 -21.38 5.54 -9.19
C GLU A 98 -22.56 5.27 -10.13
N MET A 99 -22.41 4.41 -11.13
CA MET A 99 -23.51 3.99 -12.02
C MET A 99 -24.65 3.31 -11.24
N THR A 100 -24.32 2.55 -10.19
CA THR A 100 -25.30 1.79 -9.40
C THR A 100 -26.07 2.67 -8.43
N TYR A 101 -25.40 3.59 -7.74
CA TYR A 101 -25.98 4.35 -6.63
C TYR A 101 -26.18 5.84 -6.94
N GLY A 102 -25.71 6.32 -8.10
CA GLY A 102 -25.78 7.72 -8.51
C GLY A 102 -24.85 8.65 -7.72
N ARG A 103 -23.93 8.10 -6.92
CA ARG A 103 -22.98 8.84 -6.08
C ARG A 103 -21.69 8.05 -5.87
N PRO A 104 -20.55 8.70 -5.60
CA PRO A 104 -19.32 8.01 -5.25
C PRO A 104 -19.43 7.30 -3.89
N PRO A 105 -18.61 6.27 -3.63
CA PRO A 105 -18.55 5.64 -2.31
C PRO A 105 -18.04 6.62 -1.26
N ASP A 106 -18.63 6.57 -0.06
CA ASP A 106 -18.24 7.44 1.06
C ASP A 106 -16.79 7.16 1.52
N SER A 107 -16.35 5.91 1.40
CA SER A 107 -14.98 5.46 1.66
C SER A 107 -14.66 4.17 0.91
N VAL A 108 -13.37 3.90 0.68
CA VAL A 108 -12.88 2.63 0.14
C VAL A 108 -11.79 2.08 1.06
N PRO A 109 -11.78 0.77 1.37
CA PRO A 109 -12.59 -0.30 0.78
C PRO A 109 -14.06 -0.30 1.22
N VAL A 110 -14.91 -1.00 0.48
CA VAL A 110 -16.35 -1.15 0.74
C VAL A 110 -16.67 -2.62 0.99
N ASP A 111 -17.03 -2.96 2.23
CA ASP A 111 -17.38 -4.33 2.63
C ASP A 111 -18.89 -4.52 2.84
N SER A 112 -19.67 -3.43 2.82
CA SER A 112 -21.13 -3.45 2.91
C SER A 112 -21.71 -2.51 1.87
N PHE A 113 -22.47 -3.09 0.94
CA PHE A 113 -23.09 -2.36 -0.16
C PHE A 113 -24.56 -2.05 0.16
N PRO A 114 -25.06 -0.84 -0.18
CA PRO A 114 -26.50 -0.58 -0.16
C PRO A 114 -27.25 -1.54 -1.09
N PRO A 115 -28.59 -1.65 -0.96
CA PRO A 115 -29.39 -2.45 -1.88
C PRO A 115 -29.15 -2.05 -3.34
N ALA A 116 -28.79 -3.04 -4.16
CA ALA A 116 -28.48 -2.88 -5.58
C ALA A 116 -29.58 -3.53 -6.45
N PRO A 117 -29.72 -3.13 -7.72
CA PRO A 117 -30.74 -3.69 -8.62
C PRO A 117 -30.53 -5.17 -8.98
N SER A 118 -29.34 -5.74 -8.70
CA SER A 118 -29.05 -7.17 -8.92
C SER A 118 -27.88 -7.63 -8.07
N MET A 119 -27.90 -8.89 -7.61
CA MET A 119 -26.78 -9.52 -6.91
C MET A 119 -25.53 -9.64 -7.79
N ALA A 120 -25.70 -9.69 -9.12
CA ALA A 120 -24.58 -9.71 -10.04
C ALA A 120 -23.77 -8.39 -9.99
N VAL A 121 -24.44 -7.25 -9.72
CA VAL A 121 -23.77 -5.95 -9.50
C VAL A 121 -22.94 -6.00 -8.24
N VAL A 122 -23.53 -6.49 -7.14
CA VAL A 122 -22.85 -6.60 -5.84
C VAL A 122 -21.62 -7.49 -5.96
N ALA A 123 -21.72 -8.64 -6.63
CA ALA A 123 -20.58 -9.55 -6.81
C ALA A 123 -19.39 -8.90 -7.55
N VAL A 124 -19.65 -8.07 -8.56
CA VAL A 124 -18.59 -7.32 -9.26
C VAL A 124 -17.99 -6.24 -8.34
N LEU A 125 -18.83 -5.49 -7.63
CA LEU A 125 -18.37 -4.47 -6.69
C LEU A 125 -17.54 -5.06 -5.54
N GLU A 126 -17.95 -6.17 -4.96
CA GLU A 126 -17.20 -6.91 -3.95
C GLU A 126 -15.84 -7.35 -4.49
N SER A 127 -15.79 -7.86 -5.72
CA SER A 127 -14.54 -8.31 -6.34
C SER A 127 -13.55 -7.19 -6.67
N THR A 128 -13.98 -5.92 -6.63
CA THR A 128 -13.17 -4.75 -7.07
C THR A 128 -12.90 -3.73 -5.97
N LEU A 129 -13.83 -3.53 -5.03
CA LEU A 129 -13.77 -2.50 -4.00
C LEU A 129 -13.70 -3.03 -2.56
N SER A 130 -13.89 -4.34 -2.32
CA SER A 130 -13.80 -4.90 -0.97
C SER A 130 -12.39 -4.82 -0.39
N CYS A 131 -12.32 -4.94 0.93
CA CYS A 131 -11.07 -5.00 1.67
C CYS A 131 -10.22 -6.19 1.22
N GLU A 132 -10.87 -7.32 0.93
CA GLU A 132 -10.23 -8.51 0.39
C GLU A 132 -9.65 -8.24 -1.00
N ALA A 133 -10.44 -7.71 -1.93
CA ALA A 133 -10.02 -7.38 -3.28
C ALA A 133 -8.81 -6.43 -3.29
N CYS A 134 -8.86 -5.36 -2.50
CA CYS A 134 -7.79 -4.38 -2.42
C CYS A 134 -6.49 -4.94 -1.80
N LYS A 135 -6.56 -5.97 -0.96
CA LYS A 135 -5.40 -6.55 -0.24
C LYS A 135 -4.83 -7.81 -0.89
N ASN A 136 -5.66 -8.60 -1.55
CA ASN A 136 -5.27 -9.89 -2.12
C ASN A 136 -5.09 -9.82 -3.64
N GLY A 137 -5.73 -8.85 -4.29
CA GLY A 137 -5.71 -8.68 -5.74
C GLY A 137 -7.13 -8.72 -6.30
N MET A 138 -7.32 -8.08 -7.46
CA MET A 138 -8.60 -8.00 -8.17
C MET A 138 -8.59 -8.90 -9.41
N PRO A 139 -9.76 -9.32 -9.93
CA PRO A 139 -9.86 -10.04 -11.19
C PRO A 139 -9.32 -9.21 -12.37
N THR A 140 -8.92 -9.88 -13.45
CA THR A 140 -8.59 -9.20 -14.71
C THR A 140 -9.85 -8.71 -15.41
N ILE A 141 -9.71 -7.77 -16.36
CA ILE A 141 -10.81 -7.31 -17.21
C ILE A 141 -11.49 -8.48 -17.94
N SER A 142 -10.71 -9.41 -18.49
CA SER A 142 -11.24 -10.63 -19.13
C SER A 142 -12.11 -11.46 -18.17
N ARG A 143 -11.74 -11.54 -16.89
CA ARG A 143 -12.54 -12.24 -15.89
C ARG A 143 -13.82 -11.48 -15.56
N LEU A 144 -13.75 -10.15 -15.43
CA LEU A 144 -14.95 -9.32 -15.23
C LEU A 144 -15.95 -9.48 -16.36
N LEU A 145 -15.49 -9.48 -17.62
CA LEU A 145 -16.34 -9.69 -18.82
C LEU A 145 -17.07 -11.06 -18.81
N GLN A 146 -16.51 -12.06 -18.14
CA GLN A 146 -17.11 -13.38 -17.97
C GLN A 146 -18.07 -13.48 -16.77
N MET A 147 -18.14 -12.45 -15.92
CA MET A 147 -19.05 -12.47 -14.77
C MET A 147 -20.51 -12.32 -15.23
N PRO A 148 -21.48 -12.87 -14.48
CA PRO A 148 -22.89 -12.87 -14.86
C PRO A 148 -23.51 -11.51 -15.16
N LEU A 149 -22.92 -10.43 -14.64
CA LEU A 149 -23.37 -9.06 -14.91
C LEU A 149 -23.15 -8.64 -16.37
N PHE A 150 -22.10 -9.16 -17.02
CA PHE A 150 -21.66 -8.69 -18.32
C PHE A 150 -21.68 -9.76 -19.40
N SER A 151 -21.59 -11.05 -19.03
CA SER A 151 -21.38 -12.15 -19.97
C SER A 151 -22.47 -12.28 -21.05
N ASP A 152 -23.71 -11.93 -20.72
CA ASP A 152 -24.88 -12.05 -21.59
C ASP A 152 -25.17 -10.78 -22.42
N VAL A 153 -24.39 -9.71 -22.25
CA VAL A 153 -24.53 -8.47 -23.00
C VAL A 153 -23.89 -8.61 -24.37
N LEU A 154 -24.70 -8.55 -25.43
CA LEU A 154 -24.23 -8.55 -26.81
C LEU A 154 -24.04 -7.11 -27.30
N LEU A 155 -22.82 -6.75 -27.69
CA LEU A 155 -22.53 -5.44 -28.27
C LEU A 155 -22.66 -5.49 -29.80
N THR A 156 -23.49 -4.62 -30.35
CA THR A 156 -23.70 -4.46 -31.79
C THR A 156 -22.65 -3.51 -32.41
N THR A 157 -21.36 -3.81 -32.26
CA THR A 157 -20.30 -3.01 -32.91
C THR A 157 -19.81 -3.69 -34.18
N SER A 158 -20.17 -3.11 -35.33
CA SER A 158 -19.83 -3.58 -36.68
C SER A 158 -18.40 -3.24 -37.12
N GLU A 159 -17.80 -2.18 -36.56
CA GLU A 159 -16.51 -1.67 -37.01
C GLU A 159 -15.33 -2.23 -36.21
N LYS A 160 -14.39 -2.90 -36.88
CA LYS A 160 -13.11 -3.29 -36.27
C LYS A 160 -12.32 -2.03 -35.92
N PRO A 161 -11.94 -1.81 -34.64
CA PRO A 161 -11.15 -0.64 -34.26
C PRO A 161 -9.84 -0.57 -35.04
N GLN A 162 -9.65 0.50 -35.82
CA GLN A 162 -8.39 0.76 -36.54
C GLN A 162 -7.37 1.41 -35.61
N PHE A 163 -6.89 0.68 -34.61
CA PHE A 163 -5.84 1.15 -33.71
C PHE A 163 -4.52 0.46 -34.05
N LYS A 164 -3.65 1.16 -34.78
CA LYS A 164 -2.31 0.70 -35.15
C LYS A 164 -1.27 1.49 -34.37
N ILE A 165 -0.52 0.81 -33.52
CA ILE A 165 0.61 1.38 -32.80
C ILE A 165 1.89 1.01 -33.58
N PRO A 166 2.64 2.00 -34.13
CA PRO A 166 3.94 1.73 -34.72
C PRO A 166 4.89 1.03 -33.74
N THR A 167 5.75 0.13 -34.22
CA THR A 167 6.65 -0.67 -33.38
C THR A 167 7.53 0.18 -32.45
N LYS A 168 8.08 1.29 -32.96
CA LYS A 168 8.85 2.26 -32.15
C LYS A 168 8.02 2.85 -31.01
N LEU A 169 6.75 3.15 -31.26
CA LEU A 169 5.85 3.69 -30.25
C LEU A 169 5.47 2.62 -29.22
N LYS A 170 5.28 1.36 -29.63
CA LYS A 170 4.96 0.25 -28.71
C LYS A 170 6.01 0.11 -27.61
N GLU A 171 7.28 0.24 -27.96
CA GLU A 171 8.37 0.17 -26.99
C GLU A 171 8.40 1.38 -26.05
N ALA A 172 8.17 2.59 -26.58
CA ALA A 172 8.06 3.80 -25.76
C ALA A 172 6.88 3.71 -24.77
N LEU A 173 5.74 3.18 -25.20
CA LEU A 173 4.57 2.95 -24.33
C LEU A 173 4.88 1.94 -23.23
N ARG A 174 5.60 0.85 -23.55
CA ARG A 174 6.05 -0.14 -22.56
C ARG A 174 6.93 0.51 -21.49
N ILE A 175 7.93 1.30 -21.90
CA ILE A 175 8.82 2.01 -20.98
C ILE A 175 8.05 3.02 -20.13
N ALA A 176 7.14 3.78 -20.73
CA ALA A 176 6.30 4.75 -20.03
C ALA A 176 5.43 4.07 -18.96
N LYS A 177 4.78 2.95 -19.32
CA LYS A 177 4.00 2.12 -18.39
C LYS A 177 4.85 1.65 -17.21
N GLU A 178 6.01 1.05 -17.47
CA GLU A 178 6.92 0.57 -16.42
C GLU A 178 7.39 1.70 -15.49
N CYS A 179 7.64 2.89 -16.05
CA CYS A 179 8.01 4.07 -15.27
C CYS A 179 6.88 4.51 -14.31
N ILE A 180 5.63 4.54 -14.80
CA ILE A 180 4.45 4.90 -14.02
C ILE A 180 4.24 3.89 -12.88
N GLU A 181 4.31 2.59 -13.17
CA GLU A 181 4.13 1.52 -12.18
C GLU A 181 5.24 1.54 -11.12
N LYS A 182 6.50 1.73 -11.55
CA LYS A 182 7.63 1.89 -10.63
C LYS A 182 7.44 3.09 -9.69
N ARG A 183 6.95 4.21 -10.20
CA ARG A 183 6.65 5.41 -9.41
C ARG A 183 5.54 5.15 -8.40
N LEU A 184 4.48 4.43 -8.79
CA LEU A 184 3.39 4.05 -7.89
C LEU A 184 3.89 3.14 -6.75
N ILE A 185 4.73 2.15 -7.07
CA ILE A 185 5.32 1.26 -6.06
C ILE A 185 6.20 2.04 -5.07
N GLU A 186 6.97 3.01 -5.56
CA GLU A 186 7.81 3.84 -4.69
C GLU A 186 6.96 4.73 -3.77
N GLU A 187 5.91 5.35 -4.30
CA GLU A 187 4.93 6.08 -3.49
C GLU A 187 4.30 5.19 -2.40
N GLN A 188 3.88 3.97 -2.75
CA GLN A 188 3.31 3.02 -1.80
C GLN A 188 4.27 2.69 -0.65
N LYS A 189 5.57 2.56 -0.95
CA LYS A 189 6.61 2.38 0.07
C LYS A 189 6.71 3.59 0.99
N GLN A 190 6.71 4.79 0.43
CA GLN A 190 6.75 6.05 1.19
C GLN A 190 5.53 6.21 2.09
N ILE A 191 4.32 5.96 1.58
CA ILE A 191 3.07 5.99 2.36
C ILE A 191 3.15 5.00 3.52
N HIS A 192 3.63 3.77 3.27
CA HIS A 192 3.76 2.77 4.31
C HIS A 192 4.80 3.15 5.37
N GLN A 193 5.97 3.65 4.95
CA GLN A 193 7.01 4.11 5.85
C GLN A 193 6.51 5.27 6.72
N HIS A 194 5.83 6.24 6.11
CA HIS A 194 5.22 7.36 6.80
C HIS A 194 4.18 6.88 7.83
N ARG A 195 3.23 6.03 7.44
CA ARG A 195 2.23 5.45 8.35
C ARG A 195 2.87 4.71 9.53
N ARG A 196 3.95 3.96 9.29
CA ARG A 196 4.69 3.24 10.34
C ARG A 196 5.39 4.20 11.31
N LEU A 197 6.01 5.26 10.78
CA LEU A 197 6.66 6.29 11.59
C LEU A 197 5.64 7.07 12.42
N THR A 198 4.53 7.49 11.83
CA THR A 198 3.45 8.23 12.54
C THR A 198 2.87 7.40 13.68
N ARG A 199 2.63 6.09 13.48
CA ARG A 199 2.19 5.17 14.55
C ARG A 199 3.23 5.01 15.66
N ALA A 200 4.51 4.94 15.30
CA ALA A 200 5.59 4.86 16.29
C ALA A 200 5.70 6.17 17.09
N GLN A 201 5.54 7.33 16.44
CA GLN A 201 5.55 8.64 17.08
C GLN A 201 4.35 8.84 18.00
N SER A 202 3.14 8.44 17.60
CA SER A 202 1.96 8.54 18.46
C SER A 202 2.09 7.66 19.70
N HIS A 203 2.66 6.46 19.56
CA HIS A 203 2.94 5.57 20.70
C HIS A 203 4.06 6.13 21.61
N HIS A 204 5.11 6.73 21.02
CA HIS A 204 6.22 7.30 21.77
C HIS A 204 5.87 8.62 22.47
N GLY A 205 4.89 9.36 21.92
CA GLY A 205 4.38 10.62 22.44
C GLY A 205 3.18 10.49 23.38
N SER A 206 2.72 9.26 23.67
CA SER A 206 1.58 9.07 24.57
C SER A 206 1.92 9.46 26.02
N GLU A 207 0.93 9.96 26.75
CA GLU A 207 1.09 10.34 28.16
C GLU A 207 1.47 9.13 29.02
N GLU A 208 0.97 7.92 28.74
CA GLU A 208 1.40 6.71 29.44
C GLU A 208 2.88 6.40 29.24
N GLU A 209 3.37 6.48 28.00
CA GLU A 209 4.77 6.20 27.68
C GLU A 209 5.68 7.30 28.26
N ARG A 210 5.23 8.57 28.26
CA ARG A 210 5.93 9.67 28.92
C ARG A 210 6.00 9.48 30.44
N LYS A 211 4.90 9.06 31.08
CA LYS A 211 4.86 8.73 32.52
C LYS A 211 5.75 7.53 32.85
N LYS A 212 5.71 6.47 32.06
CA LYS A 212 6.54 5.27 32.22
C LYS A 212 8.04 5.60 32.15
N ARG A 213 8.44 6.46 31.21
CA ARG A 213 9.83 6.95 31.11
C ARG A 213 10.27 7.78 32.30
N LYS A 214 9.40 8.67 32.80
CA LYS A 214 9.68 9.44 34.03
C LYS A 214 9.90 8.51 35.22
N ILE A 215 9.10 7.45 35.37
CA ILE A 215 9.25 6.46 36.44
C ILE A 215 10.55 5.68 36.30
N LEU A 216 10.87 5.19 35.10
CA LEU A 216 12.12 4.45 34.85
C LEU A 216 13.36 5.32 35.06
N ALA A 217 13.34 6.58 34.63
CA ALA A 217 14.42 7.53 34.89
C ALA A 217 14.62 7.78 36.39
N ARG A 218 13.53 7.94 37.15
CA ARG A 218 13.59 8.06 38.63
C ARG A 218 14.16 6.81 39.29
N LYS A 219 13.76 5.61 38.84
CA LYS A 219 14.32 4.34 39.36
C LYS A 219 15.81 4.20 39.06
N LYS A 220 16.25 4.55 37.84
CA LYS A 220 17.67 4.52 37.45
C LYS A 220 18.51 5.54 38.24
N SER A 221 17.97 6.74 38.48
CA SER A 221 18.62 7.76 39.31
C SER A 221 18.75 7.30 40.77
N LYS A 222 17.73 6.66 41.34
CA LYS A 222 17.83 6.08 42.70
C LYS A 222 18.88 4.97 42.80
N ARG A 223 18.97 4.10 41.81
CA ARG A 223 19.94 3.00 41.79
C ARG A 223 21.39 3.51 41.65
N SER A 224 21.61 4.48 40.76
CA SER A 224 22.93 5.12 40.62
C SER A 224 23.34 5.93 41.84
N ALA A 225 22.40 6.52 42.58
CA ALA A 225 22.71 7.19 43.85
C ALA A 225 23.19 6.20 44.94
N LEU A 226 22.62 4.99 44.96
CA LEU A 226 23.04 3.92 45.89
C LEU A 226 24.42 3.35 45.53
N GLU A 227 24.65 3.05 44.24
CA GLU A 227 25.96 2.58 43.75
C GLU A 227 27.07 3.64 43.96
N ASN A 228 26.78 4.93 43.77
CA ASN A 228 27.75 6.00 44.01
C ASN A 228 28.02 6.25 45.51
N SER A 229 27.10 5.84 46.39
CA SER A 229 27.28 5.89 47.85
C SER A 229 28.14 4.72 48.35
N GLU A 230 28.04 3.55 47.71
CA GLU A 230 28.89 2.39 48.00
C GLU A 230 30.33 2.60 47.50
N GLU A 231 30.53 3.27 46.37
CA GLU A 231 31.87 3.56 45.84
C GLU A 231 32.63 4.63 46.66
N HIS A 232 31.92 5.55 47.32
CA HIS A 232 32.51 6.51 48.27
C HIS A 232 32.82 5.90 49.65
N SER A 233 32.22 4.77 50.02
CA SER A 233 32.48 4.09 51.29
C SER A 233 33.66 3.11 51.24
N ALA A 234 34.19 2.79 50.06
CA ALA A 234 35.23 1.78 49.88
C ALA A 234 36.68 2.30 49.99
N LYS A 235 36.93 3.56 50.36
CA LYS A 235 38.29 4.15 50.45
C LYS A 235 38.96 4.13 51.82
N TYR A 236 38.34 3.59 52.87
CA TYR A 236 39.03 3.40 54.16
C TYR A 236 38.59 2.10 54.85
N SER A 237 39.33 1.01 54.64
CA SER A 237 39.81 0.16 55.73
C SER A 237 40.60 -1.02 55.18
N ASN A 238 41.88 -1.02 55.54
CA ASN A 238 42.79 -2.16 55.45
C ASN A 238 42.64 -2.97 56.75
N SER A 239 42.46 -4.30 56.65
CA SER A 239 43.08 -5.35 57.48
C SER A 239 42.18 -6.57 57.69
N ASN A 240 42.73 -7.72 57.28
CA ASN A 240 42.55 -9.11 57.71
C ASN A 240 41.32 -9.51 58.56
N ASN A 241 40.50 -10.42 58.02
CA ASN A 241 40.14 -11.63 58.75
C ASN A 241 39.83 -12.81 57.81
N SER A 242 40.32 -13.97 58.20
CA SER A 242 40.15 -15.28 57.58
C SER A 242 38.72 -15.80 57.79
N GLY A 243 38.08 -16.33 56.75
CA GLY A 243 36.76 -16.94 56.90
C GLY A 243 36.17 -17.51 55.62
N ILE A 244 36.41 -18.81 55.39
CA ILE A 244 35.50 -19.82 54.80
C ILE A 244 34.62 -19.41 53.61
N SER A 245 35.04 -19.86 52.42
CA SER A 245 34.27 -19.90 51.18
C SER A 245 32.97 -20.70 51.32
N ALA A 246 31.84 -20.09 50.96
CA ALA A 246 30.62 -20.80 50.58
C ALA A 246 30.12 -20.25 49.24
N LEU A 247 30.23 -21.07 48.19
CA LEU A 247 29.70 -20.79 46.85
C LEU A 247 28.16 -20.81 46.88
N PRO A 248 27.47 -19.93 46.14
CA PRO A 248 26.02 -20.02 45.97
C PRO A 248 25.67 -21.24 45.09
N PRO A 249 24.50 -21.88 45.29
CA PRO A 249 24.09 -23.00 44.47
C PRO A 249 23.81 -22.55 43.03
N PRO A 250 24.05 -23.41 42.02
CA PRO A 250 23.78 -23.08 40.62
C PRO A 250 22.27 -22.95 40.36
N PRO A 251 21.87 -22.16 39.34
CA PRO A 251 20.46 -22.02 38.97
C PRO A 251 19.89 -23.35 38.42
N PRO A 252 18.58 -23.59 38.58
CA PRO A 252 17.94 -24.79 38.05
C PRO A 252 17.98 -24.84 36.52
N PRO A 253 18.05 -26.03 35.90
CA PRO A 253 18.07 -26.17 34.46
C PRO A 253 16.75 -25.71 33.81
N PRO A 254 16.78 -25.25 32.55
CA PRO A 254 15.57 -24.85 31.83
C PRO A 254 14.64 -26.06 31.59
N PRO A 255 13.32 -25.83 31.50
CA PRO A 255 12.36 -26.90 31.20
C PRO A 255 12.59 -27.47 29.79
N PRO A 256 12.29 -28.77 29.56
CA PRO A 256 12.45 -29.39 28.26
C PRO A 256 11.47 -28.77 27.23
N PRO A 257 11.85 -28.72 25.94
CA PRO A 257 10.96 -28.26 24.88
C PRO A 257 9.74 -29.19 24.73
N PRO A 258 8.58 -28.66 24.29
CA PRO A 258 7.41 -29.47 24.03
C PRO A 258 7.68 -30.50 22.90
N PRO A 259 6.99 -31.67 22.91
CA PRO A 259 7.17 -32.69 21.90
C PRO A 259 6.81 -32.16 20.51
N ALA A 260 7.65 -32.47 19.53
CA ALA A 260 7.42 -32.13 18.13
C ALA A 260 6.17 -32.87 17.61
N ALA A 261 5.34 -32.14 16.86
CA ALA A 261 4.24 -32.73 16.12
C ALA A 261 4.76 -33.74 15.07
N PRO A 262 3.99 -34.79 14.73
CA PRO A 262 4.41 -35.80 13.76
C PRO A 262 4.63 -35.17 12.37
N LEU A 263 5.75 -35.50 11.74
CA LEU A 263 6.02 -35.17 10.34
C LEU A 263 5.13 -36.01 9.41
N PRO A 264 4.57 -35.45 8.32
CA PRO A 264 3.98 -36.24 7.25
C PRO A 264 5.06 -36.92 6.39
N PRO A 265 4.76 -38.04 5.71
CA PRO A 265 5.75 -38.84 5.00
C PRO A 265 6.30 -38.16 3.75
N ALA A 266 7.57 -38.45 3.48
CA ALA A 266 8.35 -37.95 2.35
C ALA A 266 7.87 -38.52 1.01
N SER A 267 7.96 -37.69 -0.04
CA SER A 267 8.06 -38.15 -1.42
C SER A 267 9.06 -37.28 -2.17
N THR A 268 9.87 -38.00 -2.92
CA THR A 268 11.15 -37.69 -3.57
C THR A 268 10.98 -36.81 -4.82
N GLU A 269 11.76 -35.74 -4.95
CA GLU A 269 12.49 -35.34 -6.18
C GLU A 269 13.27 -34.02 -5.98
N ALA A 270 14.54 -34.01 -6.38
CA ALA A 270 15.41 -32.83 -6.52
C ALA A 270 15.51 -32.45 -8.02
N PRO A 271 16.20 -31.37 -8.49
CA PRO A 271 17.04 -30.39 -7.77
C PRO A 271 16.89 -28.90 -8.22
N ALA A 272 17.45 -27.95 -7.45
CA ALA A 272 18.25 -26.80 -7.95
C ALA A 272 18.74 -25.91 -6.80
N GLN A 273 20.06 -25.85 -6.62
CA GLN A 273 20.75 -24.90 -5.74
C GLN A 273 20.69 -23.48 -6.30
N LEU A 274 20.27 -22.52 -5.48
CA LEU A 274 20.75 -21.13 -5.55
C LEU A 274 21.08 -20.67 -4.13
N SER A 275 22.36 -20.38 -3.93
CA SER A 275 22.98 -19.92 -2.69
C SER A 275 22.27 -18.70 -2.11
N SER A 276 21.79 -18.80 -0.87
CA SER A 276 21.42 -17.64 -0.07
C SER A 276 22.63 -17.21 0.75
N GLN A 277 23.25 -16.10 0.35
CA GLN A 277 24.23 -15.42 1.19
C GLN A 277 23.56 -14.99 2.48
N ALA A 278 24.00 -15.59 3.59
CA ALA A 278 23.71 -15.11 4.94
C ALA A 278 24.29 -13.69 5.09
N VAL A 279 23.41 -12.69 5.18
CA VAL A 279 23.79 -11.32 5.55
C VAL A 279 24.14 -11.32 7.03
N ASN A 280 25.44 -11.38 7.30
CA ASN A 280 26.08 -11.41 8.61
C ASN A 280 25.52 -10.36 9.60
N GLY A 281 25.32 -10.79 10.84
CA GLY A 281 25.01 -9.95 12.02
C GLY A 281 26.05 -8.87 12.35
N MET A 282 27.18 -8.81 11.64
CA MET A 282 28.20 -7.76 11.78
C MET A 282 27.67 -6.36 11.45
N SER A 283 26.81 -6.21 10.43
CA SER A 283 26.37 -4.89 9.95
C SER A 283 25.46 -4.18 10.97
N ARG A 284 24.63 -4.96 11.67
CA ARG A 284 23.75 -4.45 12.74
C ARG A 284 24.56 -4.04 13.98
N GLY A 285 25.60 -4.80 14.33
CA GLY A 285 26.49 -4.46 15.44
C GLY A 285 27.25 -3.16 15.22
N ALA A 286 27.80 -2.96 14.02
CA ALA A 286 28.50 -1.74 13.65
C ALA A 286 27.58 -0.51 13.62
N LEU A 287 26.33 -0.66 13.16
CA LEU A 287 25.35 0.43 13.18
C LEU A 287 25.00 0.84 14.61
N LEU A 288 24.80 -0.15 15.51
CA LEU A 288 24.44 0.10 16.90
C LEU A 288 25.58 0.72 17.70
N SER A 289 26.84 0.33 17.46
CA SER A 289 28.00 0.96 18.11
C SER A 289 28.22 2.40 17.64
N SER A 290 27.98 2.68 16.35
CA SER A 290 28.06 4.02 15.78
C SER A 290 26.99 4.97 16.34
N ILE A 291 25.79 4.45 16.64
CA ILE A 291 24.71 5.23 17.28
C ILE A 291 25.02 5.49 18.76
N GLN A 292 25.60 4.53 19.49
CA GLN A 292 25.94 4.72 20.91
C GLN A 292 27.09 5.71 21.13
N ASN A 293 28.03 5.81 20.19
CA ASN A 293 29.20 6.69 20.29
C ASN A 293 29.04 8.02 19.54
N PHE A 294 27.82 8.38 19.14
CA PHE A 294 27.56 9.59 18.37
C PHE A 294 27.76 10.87 19.21
N GLN A 295 28.81 11.63 18.89
CA GLN A 295 29.11 12.92 19.52
C GLN A 295 28.56 14.08 18.68
N LYS A 296 27.40 14.62 19.04
CA LYS A 296 26.76 15.75 18.33
C LYS A 296 27.67 16.98 18.18
N GLY A 297 28.63 17.18 19.10
CA GLY A 297 29.55 18.32 19.12
C GLY A 297 30.64 18.31 18.05
N THR A 298 30.89 17.18 17.38
CA THR A 298 31.95 17.06 16.35
C THR A 298 31.41 17.21 14.92
N LEU A 299 30.10 17.43 14.76
CA LEU A 299 29.48 17.62 13.45
C LEU A 299 29.85 18.98 12.85
N ARG A 300 30.35 18.97 11.62
CA ARG A 300 30.56 20.20 10.84
C ARG A 300 29.20 20.88 10.61
N LYS A 301 29.14 22.20 10.84
CA LYS A 301 27.94 22.99 10.53
C LYS A 301 27.69 22.92 9.02
N ALA A 302 26.50 22.44 8.64
CA ALA A 302 26.07 22.40 7.24
C ALA A 302 25.79 23.84 6.78
N LYS A 303 26.40 24.26 5.68
CA LYS A 303 26.11 25.54 5.02
C LYS A 303 24.93 25.31 4.09
N THR A 304 23.74 25.74 4.49
CA THR A 304 22.53 25.63 3.67
C THR A 304 22.44 26.83 2.73
N CYS A 305 22.51 26.59 1.41
CA CYS A 305 22.17 27.60 0.41
C CYS A 305 20.65 27.65 0.27
N ASP A 306 20.03 28.64 0.91
CA ASP A 306 18.60 28.88 0.83
C ASP A 306 18.26 29.65 -0.46
N HIS A 307 17.43 29.05 -1.30
CA HIS A 307 16.92 29.63 -2.56
C HIS A 307 15.42 29.90 -2.49
N SER A 308 14.82 29.95 -1.29
CA SER A 308 13.38 30.13 -1.11
C SER A 308 12.86 31.55 -1.41
N ALA A 309 13.73 32.53 -1.64
CA ALA A 309 13.32 33.86 -2.04
C ALA A 309 12.99 33.93 -3.56
N PRO A 310 11.80 34.41 -3.96
CA PRO A 310 11.45 34.56 -5.37
C PRO A 310 12.33 35.65 -5.99
N LYS A 311 13.01 35.29 -7.09
CA LYS A 311 13.66 36.27 -7.96
C LYS A 311 12.58 36.93 -8.80
N ILE A 312 12.21 38.14 -8.42
CA ILE A 312 11.39 39.01 -9.26
C ILE A 312 12.33 39.55 -10.34
N GLY A 313 12.08 39.15 -11.59
CA GLY A 313 12.73 39.62 -12.80
C GLY A 313 11.72 39.56 -13.94
#